data_AF-A0A3P7JZR0-F1
#
_entry.id   AF-A0A3P7JZR0-F1
#
_cell.length_a   1.000
_cell.length_b   1.000
_cell.length_c   1.000
_cell.angle_alpha   90.00
_cell.angle_beta   90.00
_cell.angle_gamma   90.00
#
_symmetry.space_group_name_H-M   'P 1'
#
loop_
_entity.id
_entity.type
_entity.pdbx_description
1 polymer ?
#
loop_
_entity_poly.entity_id
_entity_poly.type
_entity_poly.pdbx_seq_one_letter_code
_entity_poly.pdbx_strand_id
1 'polypeptide(L)'
;MGLFRRSVNHLHLFQIPVLSAVPSVVLAMAESPLLDSYDLSSLTIIGTGGAPMSISVMDRLQKRLPSVQMVQGYGMTEVSFASHTSSLDSPKGSVGVLLPNTEMKV
;
A
#
# COMPACT_ATOMS: atom_id res chain seq x y z
N MET A 1 20.67 -1.91 -1.02
CA MET A 1 19.99 -2.37 0.22
C MET A 1 19.93 -1.35 1.36
N GLY A 2 20.81 -0.33 1.43
CA GLY A 2 20.79 0.63 2.55
C GLY A 2 19.55 1.53 2.66
N LEU A 3 18.96 1.94 1.53
CA LEU A 3 17.80 2.84 1.53
C LEU A 3 16.54 2.19 2.11
N PHE A 4 16.21 0.96 1.67
CA PHE A 4 15.04 0.23 2.17
C PHE A 4 15.08 0.03 3.68
N ARG A 5 16.23 -0.37 4.24
CA ARG A 5 16.42 -0.50 5.70
C ARG A 5 16.18 0.83 6.42
N ARG A 6 16.67 1.96 5.88
CA ARG A 6 16.43 3.28 6.47
C ARG A 6 14.94 3.63 6.44
N SER A 7 14.25 3.34 5.35
CA SER A 7 12.80 3.58 5.25
C SER A 7 12.02 2.79 6.30
N VAL A 8 12.27 1.48 6.45
CA VAL A 8 11.61 0.66 7.47
C VAL A 8 11.97 1.13 8.89
N ASN A 9 13.22 1.53 9.12
CA ASN A 9 13.63 2.12 10.39
C ASN A 9 12.88 3.43 10.70
N HIS A 10 12.55 4.26 9.70
CA HIS A 10 11.73 5.45 9.93
C HIS A 10 10.28 5.13 10.30
N LEU A 11 9.69 4.07 9.72
CA LEU A 11 8.36 3.61 10.14
C LEU A 11 8.35 3.29 11.64
N HIS A 12 9.40 2.59 12.10
CA HIS A 12 9.59 2.26 13.52
C HIS A 12 9.90 3.48 14.40
N LEU A 13 10.87 4.32 14.03
CA LEU A 13 11.31 5.45 14.86
C LEU A 13 10.25 6.53 15.02
N PHE A 14 9.50 6.81 13.95
CA PHE A 14 8.49 7.87 13.94
C PHE A 14 7.07 7.35 14.14
N GLN A 15 6.91 6.04 14.35
CA GLN A 15 5.62 5.40 14.58
C GLN A 15 4.58 5.79 13.52
N ILE A 16 4.96 5.63 12.25
CA ILE A 16 4.20 6.15 11.11
C ILE A 16 2.92 5.32 10.89
N PRO A 17 1.71 5.93 10.97
CA PRO A 17 0.47 5.18 10.85
C PRO A 17 0.03 4.89 9.41
N VAL A 18 0.45 5.72 8.46
CA VAL A 18 0.06 5.63 7.05
C VAL A 18 1.30 5.70 6.17
N LEU A 19 1.48 4.68 5.33
CA LEU A 19 2.55 4.61 4.35
C LEU A 19 1.97 4.66 2.93
N SER A 20 2.42 5.61 2.11
CA SER A 20 2.20 5.58 0.66
C SER A 20 3.41 4.96 -0.02
N ALA A 21 3.21 3.90 -0.80
CA ALA A 21 4.29 3.13 -1.42
C ALA A 21 3.92 2.61 -2.81
N VAL A 22 4.88 2.66 -3.73
CA VAL A 22 4.73 2.04 -5.06
C VAL A 22 4.76 0.51 -4.95
N PRO A 23 4.21 -0.24 -5.94
CA PRO A 23 4.06 -1.67 -5.81
C PRO A 23 5.35 -2.46 -5.56
N SER A 24 6.48 -2.02 -6.12
CA SER A 24 7.79 -2.64 -5.92
C SER A 24 8.29 -2.53 -4.48
N VAL A 25 7.96 -1.45 -3.76
CA VAL A 25 8.31 -1.28 -2.34
C VAL A 25 7.48 -2.22 -1.48
N VAL A 26 6.17 -2.34 -1.75
CA VAL A 26 5.28 -3.27 -1.06
C VAL A 26 5.74 -4.72 -1.28
N LEU A 27 6.18 -5.07 -2.50
CA LEU A 27 6.77 -6.37 -2.78
C LEU A 27 8.03 -6.62 -1.95
N ALA A 28 8.96 -5.66 -1.92
CA ALA A 28 10.17 -5.74 -1.10
C ALA A 28 9.84 -5.89 0.39
N MET A 29 8.80 -5.20 0.88
CA MET A 29 8.30 -5.37 2.24
C MET A 29 7.77 -6.79 2.48
N ALA A 30 6.96 -7.33 1.55
CA ALA A 30 6.40 -8.67 1.67
C ALA A 30 7.49 -9.76 1.72
N GLU A 31 8.61 -9.58 1.00
CA GLU A 31 9.66 -10.59 0.84
C GLU A 31 10.84 -10.42 1.82
N SER A 32 11.08 -9.22 2.34
CA SER A 32 12.27 -8.97 3.15
C SER A 32 12.11 -9.45 4.59
N PRO A 33 13.00 -10.32 5.13
CA PRO A 33 12.98 -10.72 6.54
C PRO A 33 13.30 -9.55 7.49
N LEU A 34 13.81 -8.44 6.94
CA LEU A 34 14.12 -7.24 7.71
C LEU A 34 12.91 -6.66 8.44
N LEU A 35 11.70 -6.80 7.86
CA LEU A 35 10.47 -6.33 8.49
C LEU A 35 10.25 -6.96 9.88
N ASP A 36 10.67 -8.21 10.08
CA ASP A 36 10.47 -8.93 11.34
C ASP A 36 11.39 -8.43 12.47
N SER A 37 12.36 -7.58 12.13
CA SER A 37 13.31 -6.98 13.09
C SER A 37 12.88 -5.59 13.59
N TYR A 38 11.74 -5.07 13.12
CA TYR A 38 11.24 -3.74 13.49
C TYR A 38 9.84 -3.83 14.08
N ASP A 39 9.58 -3.04 15.12
CA ASP A 39 8.22 -2.84 15.60
C ASP A 39 7.49 -1.86 14.68
N LEU A 40 6.49 -2.38 13.95
CA LEU A 40 5.64 -1.66 13.02
C LEU A 40 4.18 -1.63 13.49
N SER A 41 3.94 -1.79 14.80
CA SER A 41 2.59 -1.84 15.39
C SER A 41 1.76 -0.56 15.20
N SER A 42 2.41 0.59 15.00
CA SER A 42 1.75 1.85 14.66
C SER A 42 1.23 1.91 13.23
N LEU A 43 1.78 1.12 12.30
CA LEU A 43 1.36 1.13 10.91
C LEU A 43 -0.04 0.52 10.78
N THR A 44 -0.96 1.28 10.21
CA THR A 44 -2.37 0.89 10.06
C THR A 44 -2.81 0.84 8.61
N ILE A 45 -2.23 1.67 7.73
CA ILE A 45 -2.61 1.76 6.32
C ILE A 45 -1.36 1.75 5.44
N ILE A 46 -1.38 0.92 4.40
CA ILE A 46 -0.47 1.02 3.25
C ILE A 46 -1.29 1.33 2.00
N GLY A 47 -1.12 2.54 1.47
CA GLY A 47 -1.67 2.97 0.19
C GLY A 47 -0.70 2.64 -0.95
N THR A 48 -1.22 2.07 -2.04
CA THR A 48 -0.43 1.78 -3.24
C THR A 48 -1.19 2.14 -4.51
N GLY A 49 -0.46 2.49 -5.57
CA GLY A 49 -1.03 2.87 -6.86
C GLY A 49 0.03 3.10 -7.91
N GLY A 50 -0.40 3.52 -9.10
CA GLY A 50 0.48 3.80 -10.25
C GLY A 50 0.96 2.58 -11.04
N ALA A 51 0.82 1.37 -10.50
CA ALA A 51 0.98 0.11 -11.23
C ALA A 51 0.12 -1.00 -10.59
N PRO A 52 -0.19 -2.09 -11.34
CA PRO A 52 -0.96 -3.21 -10.79
C PRO A 52 -0.25 -3.88 -9.61
N MET A 53 -1.02 -4.22 -8.57
CA MET A 53 -0.56 -5.01 -7.43
C MET A 53 -1.11 -6.43 -7.51
N SER A 54 -0.24 -7.43 -7.33
CA SER A 54 -0.67 -8.82 -7.25
C SER A 54 -1.38 -9.12 -5.92
N ILE A 55 -2.49 -9.83 -6.00
CA ILE A 55 -3.22 -10.36 -4.83
C ILE A 55 -2.29 -11.20 -3.95
N SER A 56 -1.42 -12.02 -4.55
CA SER A 56 -0.50 -12.88 -3.81
C SER A 56 0.52 -12.09 -2.97
N VAL A 57 0.94 -10.90 -3.43
CA VAL A 57 1.85 -10.01 -2.69
C VAL A 57 1.11 -9.39 -1.52
N MET A 58 -0.13 -8.93 -1.74
CA MET A 58 -0.99 -8.41 -0.67
C MET A 58 -1.25 -9.48 0.40
N ASP A 59 -1.53 -10.72 0.01
CA ASP A 59 -1.70 -11.84 0.96
C ASP A 59 -0.46 -12.09 1.80
N ARG A 60 0.74 -12.11 1.17
CA ARG A 60 1.99 -12.30 1.90
C ARG A 60 2.24 -11.18 2.90
N LEU A 61 2.02 -9.93 2.50
CA LEU A 61 2.21 -8.80 3.40
C LEU A 61 1.17 -8.79 4.53
N GLN A 62 -0.10 -9.07 4.24
CA GLN A 62 -1.17 -9.15 5.24
C GLN A 62 -0.87 -10.21 6.31
N LYS A 63 -0.30 -11.36 5.93
CA LYS A 63 0.11 -12.39 6.90
C LYS A 63 1.18 -11.89 7.88
N ARG A 64 2.05 -10.99 7.44
CA ARG A 64 3.14 -10.43 8.26
C ARG A 64 2.70 -9.21 9.07
N LEU A 65 1.80 -8.41 8.51
CA LEU A 65 1.24 -7.20 9.11
C LEU A 65 -0.30 -7.32 9.16
N PRO A 66 -0.86 -8.17 10.02
CA PRO A 66 -2.27 -8.51 10.01
C PRO A 66 -3.20 -7.35 10.36
N SER A 67 -2.71 -6.35 11.09
CA SER A 67 -3.43 -5.12 11.45
C SER A 67 -3.45 -4.07 10.34
N VAL A 68 -2.61 -4.22 9.31
CA VAL A 68 -2.45 -3.21 8.26
C VAL A 68 -3.51 -3.39 7.18
N GLN A 69 -4.11 -2.28 6.78
CA GLN A 69 -5.07 -2.20 5.70
C GLN A 69 -4.37 -1.81 4.40
N MET A 70 -4.54 -2.64 3.37
CA MET A 70 -4.01 -2.37 2.04
C MET A 70 -5.05 -1.59 1.23
N VAL A 71 -4.72 -0.36 0.84
CA VAL A 71 -5.55 0.51 0.01
C VAL A 71 -4.92 0.64 -1.37
N GLN A 72 -5.71 0.41 -2.41
CA GLN A 72 -5.29 0.58 -3.79
C GLN A 72 -5.91 1.83 -4.39
N GLY A 73 -5.14 2.54 -5.21
CA GLY A 73 -5.61 3.66 -6.01
C GLY A 73 -5.26 3.46 -7.48
N TYR A 74 -6.20 3.79 -8.36
CA TYR A 74 -5.93 3.93 -9.79
C TYR A 74 -5.91 5.41 -10.15
N GLY A 75 -4.89 5.81 -10.90
CA GLY A 75 -4.69 7.17 -11.37
C GLY A 75 -3.73 7.18 -12.54
N MET A 76 -3.71 8.30 -13.24
CA MET A 76 -2.78 8.58 -14.35
C MET A 76 -2.27 10.00 -14.18
N THR A 77 -1.13 10.30 -14.78
CA THR A 77 -0.57 11.66 -14.79
C THR A 77 -1.57 12.68 -15.33
N GLU A 78 -2.34 12.31 -16.34
CA GLU A 78 -3.37 13.09 -17.03
C GLU A 78 -4.58 13.40 -16.16
N VAL A 79 -4.78 12.66 -15.06
CA VAL A 79 -5.89 12.83 -14.11
C VAL A 79 -5.40 13.48 -12.80
N SER A 80 -4.16 13.98 -12.79
CA SER A 80 -3.46 14.63 -11.66
C SER A 80 -3.19 13.74 -10.44
N PHE A 81 -4.13 12.88 -10.05
CA PHE A 81 -4.03 11.99 -8.89
C PHE A 81 -4.78 10.67 -9.17
N ALA A 82 -5.20 9.98 -8.12
CA ALA A 82 -6.12 8.85 -8.21
C ALA A 82 -7.50 9.32 -8.70
N SER A 83 -8.09 8.58 -9.63
CA SER A 83 -9.52 8.67 -9.98
C SER A 83 -10.36 7.64 -9.21
N HIS A 84 -9.74 6.54 -8.78
CA HIS A 84 -10.40 5.51 -7.96
C HIS A 84 -9.60 5.22 -6.70
N THR A 85 -10.30 4.88 -5.62
CA THR A 85 -9.70 4.36 -4.39
C THR A 85 -10.50 3.19 -3.85
N SER A 86 -9.79 2.15 -3.39
CA SER A 86 -10.39 1.03 -2.68
C SER A 86 -10.67 1.39 -1.22
N SER A 87 -11.66 0.72 -0.67
CA SER A 87 -11.97 0.67 0.76
C SER A 87 -11.79 -0.77 1.27
N LEU A 88 -12.03 -0.99 2.56
CA LEU A 88 -12.01 -2.33 3.15
C LEU A 88 -13.08 -3.25 2.57
N ASP A 89 -14.20 -2.68 2.12
CA ASP A 89 -15.32 -3.41 1.54
C ASP A 89 -15.10 -3.70 0.04
N SER A 90 -14.03 -3.16 -0.55
CA SER A 90 -13.72 -3.39 -1.95
C SER A 90 -13.24 -4.83 -2.16
N PRO A 91 -13.66 -5.49 -3.26
CA PRO A 91 -13.11 -6.80 -3.62
C PRO A 91 -11.58 -6.75 -3.69
N LYS A 92 -10.92 -7.77 -3.16
CA LYS A 92 -9.45 -7.82 -3.17
C LYS A 92 -8.92 -7.79 -4.61
N GLY A 93 -7.93 -6.93 -4.86
CA GLY A 93 -7.41 -6.68 -6.21
C GLY A 93 -8.13 -5.55 -6.96
N SER A 94 -9.30 -5.10 -6.48
CA SER A 94 -9.96 -3.91 -7.02
C SER A 94 -9.19 -2.63 -6.67
N VAL A 95 -9.24 -1.66 -7.58
CA VAL A 95 -8.80 -0.27 -7.35
C VAL A 95 -9.91 0.60 -6.74
N GLY A 96 -11.08 -0.01 -6.49
CA GLY A 96 -12.20 0.59 -5.77
C GLY A 96 -13.17 1.36 -6.63
N VAL A 97 -13.77 2.38 -6.03
CA VAL A 97 -14.81 3.22 -6.64
C VAL A 97 -14.25 4.59 -7.01
N LEU A 98 -14.98 5.31 -7.85
CA LEU A 98 -14.65 6.67 -8.24
C LEU A 98 -14.54 7.58 -7.00
N LEU A 99 -13.53 8.45 -7.01
CA LEU A 99 -13.49 9.56 -6.07
C LEU A 99 -14.67 10.52 -6.32
N PRO A 100 -15.08 11.29 -5.29
CA PRO A 100 -16.13 12.28 -5.44
C PRO A 100 -15.89 13.19 -6.65
N ASN A 101 -16.98 13.62 -7.28
CA ASN A 101 -16.94 14.55 -8.42
C ASN A 101 -16.19 14.00 -9.66
N THR A 102 -16.08 12.68 -9.80
CA THR A 102 -15.48 12.01 -10.97
C THR A 102 -16.52 11.14 -11.68
N GLU A 103 -16.43 11.06 -13.01
CA GLU A 103 -17.24 10.17 -13.86
C GLU A 103 -16.34 9.26 -14.68
N MET A 104 -16.81 8.04 -14.96
CA MET A 104 -16.12 7.07 -15.82
C MET A 104 -17.13 6.34 -16.70
N LYS A 105 -16.69 6.01 -17.92
CA LYS A 105 -17.37 5.09 -18.83
C LYS A 105 -16.39 4.03 -19.35
N VAL A 106 -16.93 2.88 -19.74
CA VAL A 106 -16.22 1.79 -20.43
C VAL A 106 -16.78 1.64 -21.83
#